data_AF-A0A2X2K1X8-F1
#
_entry.id   AF-A0A2X2K1X8-F1
#
_cell.length_a   1.000
_cell.length_b   1.000
_cell.length_c   1.000
_cell.angle_alpha   90.00
_cell.angle_beta   90.00
_cell.angle_gamma   90.00
#
_symmetry.space_group_name_H-M   'P 1'
#
loop_
_entity.id
_entity.type
_entity.pdbx_description
1 polymer ?
#
loop_
_entity_poly.entity_id
_entity_poly.type
_entity_poly.pdbx_seq_one_letter_code
_entity_poly.pdbx_strand_id
1 'polypeptide(L)'
;MFEHEPATDSPLVAHDKIIVTPHLGASTVEAQEKVAISVSNEIIEILIDGTVTHAVNAPKMDLSNIDDTVKSFINLSQTVGELAIQLMYNAPSSIKITYGGDLASIDSSLLTRTIITHILKDDLGPEVNIINALMLLNQQQVTLNIENNKAETGFSNYLEVELSNDSDSVKVGASVFTGFGPRIVRINNFSVDLKPNQYQIVSYHNDTPGMVGKTGALLGKYNINIASMTLGRTEAAEMR
;
A
#
# COMPACT_ATOMS: atom_id res chain seq x y z
N MET A 1 33.18 7.36 -22.02
CA MET A 1 32.30 6.28 -21.56
C MET A 1 32.09 5.33 -22.71
N PHE A 2 32.20 4.04 -22.43
CA PHE A 2 31.95 2.98 -23.39
C PHE A 2 30.60 2.33 -23.10
N GLU A 3 30.00 1.66 -24.09
CA GLU A 3 28.71 0.98 -23.92
C GLU A 3 28.80 -0.20 -22.95
N HIS A 4 29.94 -0.89 -22.94
CA HIS A 4 30.26 -1.96 -22.00
C HIS A 4 31.60 -1.65 -21.33
N GLU A 5 31.61 -1.56 -19.99
CA GLU A 5 32.80 -1.28 -19.19
C GLU A 5 33.10 -2.47 -18.27
N PRO A 6 34.39 -2.87 -18.09
CA PRO A 6 35.60 -2.24 -18.61
C PRO A 6 35.86 -2.56 -20.09
N ALA A 7 36.12 -1.53 -20.89
CA ALA A 7 36.28 -1.65 -22.35
C ALA A 7 37.71 -1.99 -22.79
N THR A 8 38.33 -3.02 -22.20
CA THR A 8 39.75 -3.35 -22.45
C THR A 8 40.03 -3.80 -23.88
N ASP A 9 39.06 -4.41 -24.56
CA ASP A 9 39.23 -5.03 -25.88
C ASP A 9 38.63 -4.18 -27.03
N SER A 10 38.24 -2.93 -26.75
CA SER A 10 37.63 -2.08 -27.77
C SER A 10 38.65 -1.63 -28.82
N PRO A 11 38.39 -1.80 -30.13
CA PRO A 11 39.27 -1.31 -31.19
C PRO A 11 39.55 0.20 -31.12
N LEU A 12 38.66 0.96 -30.47
CA LEU A 12 38.80 2.40 -30.25
C LEU A 12 39.90 2.74 -29.25
N VAL A 13 40.20 1.84 -28.30
CA VAL A 13 41.29 2.01 -27.32
C VAL A 13 42.66 1.91 -27.99
N ALA A 14 42.77 1.10 -29.04
CA ALA A 14 44.02 0.88 -29.78
C ALA A 14 44.24 1.88 -30.95
N HIS A 15 43.33 2.83 -31.18
CA HIS A 15 43.36 3.69 -32.36
C HIS A 15 44.08 5.02 -32.10
N ASP A 16 45.21 5.26 -32.77
CA ASP A 16 46.13 6.40 -32.54
C ASP A 16 45.50 7.80 -32.61
N LYS A 17 44.40 7.97 -33.37
CA LYS A 17 43.70 9.28 -33.49
C LYS A 17 42.60 9.49 -32.45
N ILE A 18 42.40 8.57 -31.52
CA ILE A 18 41.31 8.62 -30.54
C ILE A 18 41.93 8.63 -29.14
N ILE A 19 41.64 9.70 -28.39
CA ILE A 19 42.02 9.78 -26.98
C ILE A 19 40.87 9.21 -26.15
N VAL A 20 41.16 8.18 -25.36
CA VAL A 20 40.21 7.55 -24.44
C VAL A 20 40.65 7.78 -23.00
N THR A 21 39.68 7.98 -22.10
CA THR A 21 39.92 8.05 -20.66
C THR A 21 38.99 7.05 -19.94
N PRO A 22 39.49 6.30 -18.94
CA PRO A 22 38.71 5.26 -18.27
C PRO A 22 37.72 5.85 -17.28
N HIS A 23 36.63 6.43 -17.80
CA HIS A 23 35.52 6.98 -17.00
C HIS A 23 35.97 7.91 -15.85
N LEU A 24 37.01 8.71 -16.10
CA LEU A 24 37.61 9.59 -15.07
C LEU A 24 36.84 10.89 -14.83
N GLY A 25 35.71 11.11 -15.50
CA GLY A 25 34.98 12.39 -15.48
C GLY A 25 34.52 12.84 -14.09
N ALA A 26 34.31 11.90 -13.16
CA ALA A 26 33.93 12.17 -11.76
C ALA A 26 34.98 11.68 -10.75
N SER A 27 36.18 11.31 -11.21
CA SER A 27 37.25 10.72 -10.38
C SER A 27 38.21 11.77 -9.82
N THR A 28 37.70 12.95 -9.45
CA THR A 28 38.51 13.96 -8.75
C THR A 28 38.14 14.01 -7.27
N VAL A 29 39.09 14.42 -6.42
CA VAL A 29 38.87 14.52 -4.97
C VAL A 29 37.70 15.48 -4.68
N GLU A 30 37.64 16.59 -5.40
CA GLU A 30 36.60 17.62 -5.23
C GLU A 30 35.21 17.10 -5.62
N ALA A 31 35.12 16.27 -6.67
CA ALA A 31 33.86 15.65 -7.08
C ALA A 31 33.38 14.64 -6.02
N GLN A 32 34.29 13.79 -5.52
CA GLN A 32 33.96 12.80 -4.49
C GLN A 32 33.59 13.46 -3.15
N GLU A 33 34.28 14.54 -2.75
CA GLU A 33 33.96 15.31 -1.56
C GLU A 33 32.56 15.95 -1.66
N LYS A 34 32.24 16.57 -2.80
CA LYS A 34 30.90 17.13 -3.03
C LYS A 34 29.81 16.06 -2.96
N VAL A 35 30.04 14.88 -3.54
CA VAL A 35 29.09 13.76 -3.46
C VAL A 35 28.92 13.31 -2.01
N ALA A 36 30.02 13.15 -1.26
CA ALA A 36 29.97 12.76 0.15
C ALA A 36 29.19 13.76 1.02
N ILE A 37 29.43 15.07 0.82
CA ILE A 37 28.68 16.13 1.51
C ILE A 37 27.20 16.09 1.12
N SER A 38 26.90 15.94 -0.17
CA SER A 38 25.51 15.87 -0.67
C SER A 38 24.75 14.70 -0.04
N VAL A 39 25.33 13.50 -0.05
CA VAL A 39 24.71 12.31 0.56
C VAL A 39 24.57 12.46 2.07
N SER A 40 25.57 13.06 2.74
CA SER A 40 25.50 13.28 4.19
C SER A 40 24.40 14.26 4.57
N ASN A 41 24.26 15.37 3.84
CA ASN A 41 23.17 16.34 4.05
C ASN A 41 21.82 15.69 3.79
N GLU A 42 21.69 14.86 2.76
CA GLU A 42 20.45 14.16 2.47
C GLU A 42 20.06 13.17 3.58
N ILE A 43 21.03 12.45 4.17
CA ILE A 43 20.78 11.62 5.36
C ILE A 43 20.30 12.48 6.53
N ILE A 44 20.87 13.66 6.74
CA ILE A 44 20.44 14.60 7.80
C ILE A 44 19.00 15.09 7.56
N GLU A 45 18.68 15.54 6.34
CA GLU A 45 17.33 15.97 5.95
C GLU A 45 16.30 14.86 6.17
N ILE A 46 16.62 13.61 5.81
CA ILE A 46 15.77 12.45 6.05
C ILE A 46 15.55 12.22 7.56
N LEU A 47 16.59 12.33 8.38
CA LEU A 47 16.51 12.03 9.81
C LEU A 47 15.85 13.14 10.63
N ILE A 48 15.96 14.40 10.20
CA ILE A 48 15.41 15.56 10.93
C ILE A 48 14.01 15.92 10.39
N ASP A 49 13.89 16.09 9.08
CA ASP A 49 12.70 16.63 8.45
C ASP A 49 11.84 15.54 7.77
N GLY A 50 12.39 14.35 7.56
CA GLY A 50 11.71 13.26 6.84
C GLY A 50 11.67 13.45 5.32
N THR A 51 12.35 14.47 4.80
CA THR A 51 12.32 14.82 3.38
C THR A 51 13.23 13.91 2.58
N VAL A 52 12.71 13.34 1.48
CA VAL A 52 13.48 12.48 0.57
C VAL A 52 13.55 13.13 -0.81
N THR A 53 14.71 13.68 -1.17
CA THR A 53 14.85 14.58 -2.34
C THR A 53 15.36 13.87 -3.59
N HIS A 54 16.38 13.01 -3.48
CA HIS A 54 17.03 12.34 -4.61
C HIS A 54 16.89 10.81 -4.59
N ALA A 55 15.86 10.28 -3.93
CA ALA A 55 15.67 8.85 -3.95
C ALA A 55 15.38 8.33 -5.35
N VAL A 56 16.20 7.38 -5.77
CA VAL A 56 16.08 6.70 -7.06
C VAL A 56 14.80 5.86 -7.12
N ASN A 57 14.37 5.34 -5.96
CA ASN A 57 13.25 4.39 -5.84
C ASN A 57 12.16 4.83 -4.86
N ALA A 58 12.36 5.92 -4.10
CA ALA A 58 11.33 6.46 -3.21
C ALA A 58 10.48 7.48 -3.96
N PRO A 59 9.19 7.59 -3.65
CA PRO A 59 8.38 8.67 -4.20
C PRO A 59 8.96 10.03 -3.78
N LYS A 60 8.86 11.03 -4.66
CA LYS A 60 9.11 12.44 -4.33
C LYS A 60 7.96 12.92 -3.42
N MET A 61 8.01 12.52 -2.17
CA MET A 61 7.05 12.94 -1.14
C MET A 61 7.79 13.76 -0.11
N ASP A 62 7.29 14.96 0.09
CA ASP A 62 7.60 15.72 1.29
C ASP A 62 6.81 15.10 2.45
N LEU A 63 7.42 14.16 3.17
CA LEU A 63 6.79 13.51 4.33
C LEU A 63 6.53 14.51 5.48
N SER A 64 7.16 15.70 5.45
CA SER A 64 6.94 16.77 6.42
C SER A 64 5.63 17.55 6.15
N ASN A 65 5.13 17.53 4.92
CA ASN A 65 3.93 18.28 4.49
C ASN A 65 2.89 17.39 3.79
N ILE A 66 2.50 16.32 4.46
CA ILE A 66 1.42 15.43 3.98
C ILE A 66 0.06 16.11 4.22
N ASP A 67 -0.83 16.04 3.23
CA ASP A 67 -2.23 16.49 3.35
C ASP A 67 -2.95 15.77 4.52
N ASP A 68 -3.73 16.51 5.32
CA ASP A 68 -4.38 15.96 6.51
C ASP A 68 -5.39 14.85 6.18
N THR A 69 -6.01 14.91 4.99
CA THR A 69 -6.87 13.84 4.48
C THR A 69 -6.04 12.58 4.26
N VAL A 70 -4.88 12.68 3.61
CA VAL A 70 -3.97 11.53 3.42
C VAL A 70 -3.52 10.98 4.77
N LYS A 71 -3.10 11.83 5.72
CA LYS A 71 -2.67 11.40 7.06
C LYS A 71 -3.75 10.56 7.75
N SER A 72 -5.02 10.99 7.67
CA SER A 72 -6.14 10.30 8.31
C SER A 72 -6.39 8.89 7.74
N PHE A 73 -5.94 8.61 6.52
CA PHE A 73 -6.10 7.34 5.83
C PHE A 73 -4.89 6.41 5.92
N ILE A 74 -3.72 6.81 6.45
CA ILE A 74 -2.52 5.96 6.47
C ILE A 74 -2.76 4.66 7.25
N ASN A 75 -3.18 4.75 8.52
CA ASN A 75 -3.45 3.57 9.34
C ASN A 75 -4.63 2.75 8.81
N LEU A 76 -5.61 3.43 8.20
CA LEU A 76 -6.76 2.77 7.58
C LEU A 76 -6.33 1.97 6.34
N SER A 77 -5.42 2.51 5.55
CA SER A 77 -4.84 1.88 4.36
C SER A 77 -4.05 0.61 4.71
N GLN A 78 -3.31 0.64 5.82
CA GLN A 78 -2.70 -0.57 6.39
C GLN A 78 -3.78 -1.60 6.74
N THR A 79 -4.78 -1.23 7.54
CA THR A 79 -5.84 -2.15 7.98
C THR A 79 -6.58 -2.75 6.78
N VAL A 80 -6.90 -1.94 5.77
CA VAL A 80 -7.61 -2.38 4.56
C VAL A 80 -6.76 -3.39 3.78
N GLY A 81 -5.46 -3.14 3.62
CA GLY A 81 -4.54 -4.07 2.95
C GLY A 81 -4.43 -5.40 3.68
N GLU A 82 -4.20 -5.37 5.00
CA GLU A 82 -4.11 -6.57 5.86
C GLU A 82 -5.42 -7.36 5.87
N LEU A 83 -6.56 -6.68 6.02
CA LEU A 83 -7.86 -7.32 6.04
C LEU A 83 -8.20 -7.94 4.68
N ALA A 84 -7.92 -7.24 3.57
CA ALA A 84 -8.24 -7.76 2.24
C ALA A 84 -7.45 -9.04 1.93
N ILE A 85 -6.14 -9.07 2.21
CA ILE A 85 -5.32 -10.25 1.91
C ILE A 85 -5.67 -11.44 2.83
N GLN A 86 -5.97 -11.20 4.11
CA GLN A 86 -6.36 -12.26 5.05
C GLN A 86 -7.71 -12.90 4.73
N LEU A 87 -8.60 -12.18 4.04
CA LEU A 87 -9.90 -12.71 3.61
C LEU A 87 -9.82 -13.50 2.30
N MET A 88 -8.69 -13.41 1.59
CA MET A 88 -8.49 -14.07 0.30
C MET A 88 -7.87 -15.45 0.50
N TYR A 89 -8.35 -16.47 -0.21
CA TYR A 89 -7.85 -17.83 -0.04
C TYR A 89 -6.48 -18.09 -0.68
N ASN A 90 -6.23 -17.48 -1.84
CA ASN A 90 -5.02 -17.64 -2.64
C ASN A 90 -4.50 -16.27 -3.08
N ALA A 91 -3.22 -16.18 -3.46
CA ALA A 91 -2.62 -14.93 -3.92
C ALA A 91 -3.45 -14.25 -5.04
N PRO A 92 -3.55 -12.91 -5.02
CA PRO A 92 -4.21 -12.17 -6.07
C PRO A 92 -3.38 -12.16 -7.35
N SER A 93 -4.04 -12.25 -8.51
CA SER A 93 -3.43 -11.94 -9.81
C SER A 93 -3.67 -10.47 -10.20
N SER A 94 -4.67 -9.82 -9.58
CA SER A 94 -4.90 -8.40 -9.75
C SER A 94 -5.35 -7.70 -8.46
N ILE A 95 -4.99 -6.42 -8.36
CA ILE A 95 -5.34 -5.49 -7.29
C ILE A 95 -5.93 -4.25 -7.95
N LYS A 96 -7.14 -3.89 -7.56
CA LYS A 96 -7.78 -2.62 -7.93
C LYS A 96 -7.94 -1.77 -6.67
N ILE A 97 -7.49 -0.52 -6.74
CA ILE A 97 -7.67 0.46 -5.67
C ILE A 97 -8.50 1.62 -6.20
N THR A 98 -9.64 1.87 -5.56
CA THR A 98 -10.53 2.97 -5.91
C THR A 98 -10.45 4.04 -4.83
N TYR A 99 -10.09 5.26 -5.23
CA TYR A 99 -10.17 6.46 -4.41
C TYR A 99 -11.39 7.28 -4.83
N GLY A 100 -12.29 7.53 -3.89
CA GLY A 100 -13.56 8.21 -4.11
C GLY A 100 -13.70 9.52 -3.34
N GLY A 101 -14.50 10.44 -3.90
CA GLY A 101 -14.80 11.72 -3.27
C GLY A 101 -13.56 12.62 -3.15
N ASP A 102 -13.31 13.18 -1.97
CA ASP A 102 -12.19 14.07 -1.69
C ASP A 102 -10.83 13.39 -1.98
N LEU A 103 -10.73 12.07 -1.71
CA LEU A 103 -9.53 11.28 -1.99
C LEU A 103 -9.21 11.16 -3.49
N ALA A 104 -10.20 11.31 -4.37
CA ALA A 104 -10.00 11.21 -5.81
C ALA A 104 -9.25 12.41 -6.40
N SER A 105 -9.09 13.51 -5.64
CA SER A 105 -8.48 14.76 -6.11
C SER A 105 -7.10 15.04 -5.52
N ILE A 106 -6.59 14.17 -4.65
CA ILE A 106 -5.30 14.34 -3.96
C ILE A 106 -4.30 13.26 -4.39
N ASP A 107 -3.01 13.47 -4.13
CA ASP A 107 -1.99 12.45 -4.40
C ASP A 107 -2.14 11.26 -3.44
N SER A 108 -2.66 10.15 -3.96
CA SER A 108 -2.90 8.91 -3.23
C SER A 108 -1.72 7.92 -3.28
N SER A 109 -0.56 8.35 -3.78
CA SER A 109 0.62 7.49 -3.94
C SER A 109 1.10 6.88 -2.63
N LEU A 110 1.02 7.63 -1.52
CA LEU A 110 1.42 7.13 -0.19
C LEU A 110 0.46 6.05 0.31
N LEU A 111 -0.84 6.27 0.15
CA LEU A 111 -1.88 5.31 0.52
C LEU A 111 -1.75 4.03 -0.29
N THR A 112 -1.56 4.15 -1.60
CA THR A 112 -1.34 3.04 -2.53
C THR A 112 -0.16 2.19 -2.07
N ARG A 113 1.01 2.80 -1.84
CA ARG A 113 2.20 2.09 -1.37
C ARG A 113 2.00 1.43 -0.03
N THR A 114 1.28 2.09 0.88
CA THR A 114 0.94 1.53 2.20
C THR A 114 0.06 0.29 2.07
N ILE A 115 -0.97 0.33 1.22
CA ILE A 115 -1.85 -0.82 0.94
C ILE A 115 -1.03 -1.98 0.37
N ILE A 116 -0.26 -1.73 -0.70
CA ILE A 116 0.53 -2.78 -1.34
C ILE A 116 1.58 -3.37 -0.39
N THR A 117 2.23 -2.53 0.41
CA THR A 117 3.17 -3.01 1.44
C THR A 117 2.50 -4.04 2.33
N HIS A 118 1.31 -3.74 2.85
CA HIS A 118 0.64 -4.61 3.82
C HIS A 118 -0.07 -5.81 3.20
N ILE A 119 -0.40 -5.76 1.90
CA ILE A 119 -0.83 -6.94 1.14
C ILE A 119 0.34 -7.92 0.98
N LEU A 120 1.54 -7.42 0.65
CA LEU A 120 2.69 -8.28 0.34
C LEU A 120 3.45 -8.78 1.58
N LYS A 121 3.32 -8.09 2.71
CA LYS A 121 4.15 -8.34 3.90
C LYS A 121 3.95 -9.72 4.52
N ASP A 122 2.76 -10.31 4.39
CA ASP A 122 2.46 -11.63 4.96
C ASP A 122 3.27 -12.72 4.24
N ASP A 123 3.31 -12.69 2.91
CA ASP A 123 4.02 -13.69 2.10
C ASP A 123 5.52 -13.40 1.91
N LEU A 124 5.87 -12.13 1.65
CA LEU A 124 7.26 -11.73 1.32
C LEU A 124 8.07 -11.30 2.55
N GLY A 125 7.42 -11.21 3.72
CA GLY A 125 8.07 -10.97 5.00
C GLY A 125 8.45 -9.51 5.29
N PRO A 126 9.30 -9.27 6.30
CA PRO A 126 9.51 -7.94 6.89
C PRO A 126 10.32 -6.98 6.00
N GLU A 127 10.97 -7.47 4.94
CA GLU A 127 11.77 -6.66 4.02
C GLU A 127 10.91 -5.79 3.09
N VAL A 128 9.60 -6.06 3.00
CA VAL A 128 8.65 -5.24 2.25
C VAL A 128 8.41 -3.92 2.97
N ASN A 129 8.58 -2.82 2.24
CA ASN A 129 8.35 -1.47 2.72
C ASN A 129 7.76 -0.56 1.62
N ILE A 130 7.32 0.64 2.00
CA ILE A 130 6.66 1.59 1.09
C ILE A 130 7.51 2.00 -0.12
N ILE A 131 8.83 1.82 -0.06
CA ILE A 131 9.75 2.15 -1.16
C ILE A 131 9.74 1.03 -2.20
N ASN A 132 9.96 -0.21 -1.77
CA ASN A 132 10.11 -1.36 -2.65
C ASN A 132 8.80 -2.09 -3.00
N ALA A 133 7.69 -1.82 -2.30
CA ALA A 133 6.44 -2.56 -2.45
C ALA A 133 5.91 -2.66 -3.89
N LEU A 134 5.92 -1.55 -4.64
CA LEU A 134 5.44 -1.55 -6.04
C LEU A 134 6.37 -2.33 -6.98
N MET A 135 7.68 -2.28 -6.72
CA MET A 135 8.67 -3.06 -7.48
C MET A 135 8.47 -4.56 -7.21
N LEU A 136 8.32 -4.94 -5.93
CA LEU A 136 8.07 -6.32 -5.54
C LEU A 136 6.75 -6.84 -6.12
N LEU A 137 5.69 -6.02 -6.09
CA LEU A 137 4.39 -6.37 -6.70
C LEU A 137 4.55 -6.70 -8.20
N ASN A 138 5.29 -5.86 -8.93
CA ASN A 138 5.53 -6.06 -10.35
C ASN A 138 6.35 -7.35 -10.62
N GLN A 139 7.33 -7.67 -9.77
CA GLN A 139 8.08 -8.94 -9.85
C GLN A 139 7.19 -10.16 -9.64
N GLN A 140 6.14 -10.05 -8.82
CA GLN A 140 5.12 -11.09 -8.65
C GLN A 140 4.12 -11.15 -9.82
N GLN A 141 4.26 -10.29 -10.84
CA GLN A 141 3.37 -10.23 -12.01
C GLN A 141 1.90 -9.93 -11.66
N VAL A 142 1.66 -9.27 -10.51
CA VAL A 142 0.33 -8.86 -10.08
C VAL A 142 -0.04 -7.53 -10.73
N THR A 143 -1.20 -7.47 -11.38
CA THR A 143 -1.67 -6.26 -12.05
C THR A 143 -2.23 -5.27 -11.03
N LEU A 144 -1.73 -4.03 -11.01
CA LEU A 144 -2.26 -2.95 -10.18
C LEU A 144 -3.04 -1.94 -11.03
N ASN A 145 -4.33 -1.76 -10.70
CA ASN A 145 -5.19 -0.73 -11.28
C ASN A 145 -5.58 0.30 -10.23
N ILE A 146 -5.41 1.58 -10.54
CA ILE A 146 -5.80 2.68 -9.64
C ILE A 146 -6.88 3.49 -10.34
N GLU A 147 -8.02 3.65 -9.68
CA GLU A 147 -9.15 4.43 -10.15
C GLU A 147 -9.41 5.61 -9.21
N ASN A 148 -9.54 6.79 -9.78
CA ASN A 148 -9.95 7.99 -9.06
C ASN A 148 -11.36 8.37 -9.52
N ASN A 149 -12.34 8.23 -8.64
CA ASN A 149 -13.74 8.50 -8.96
C ASN A 149 -14.28 9.67 -8.13
N LYS A 150 -14.52 10.80 -8.79
CA LYS A 150 -15.09 11.98 -8.13
C LYS A 150 -16.61 11.88 -7.90
N ALA A 151 -17.29 10.93 -8.53
CA ALA A 151 -18.73 10.74 -8.32
C ALA A 151 -19.00 10.26 -6.89
N GLU A 152 -20.14 10.67 -6.32
CA GLU A 152 -20.52 10.28 -4.95
C GLU A 152 -20.66 8.76 -4.85
N THR A 153 -19.76 8.15 -4.08
CA THR A 153 -19.78 6.72 -3.72
C THR A 153 -20.70 6.44 -2.52
N GLY A 154 -21.53 7.42 -2.14
CA GLY A 154 -22.27 7.46 -0.87
C GLY A 154 -21.47 8.02 0.31
N PHE A 155 -20.16 8.24 0.14
CA PHE A 155 -19.27 8.87 1.14
C PHE A 155 -18.51 10.05 0.53
N SER A 156 -18.23 11.08 1.34
CA SER A 156 -17.45 12.25 0.91
C SER A 156 -15.98 11.93 0.69
N ASN A 157 -15.45 10.90 1.34
CA ASN A 157 -14.13 10.33 1.10
C ASN A 157 -14.24 8.80 1.16
N TYR A 158 -13.60 8.11 0.21
CA TYR A 158 -13.73 6.67 0.08
C TYR A 158 -12.45 6.01 -0.43
N LEU A 159 -12.08 4.89 0.19
CA LEU A 159 -11.00 4.01 -0.24
C LEU A 159 -11.57 2.60 -0.36
N GLU A 160 -11.40 1.94 -1.51
CA GLU A 160 -11.75 0.54 -1.68
C GLU A 160 -10.61 -0.22 -2.32
N VAL A 161 -10.31 -1.40 -1.78
CA VAL A 161 -9.36 -2.35 -2.32
C VAL A 161 -10.12 -3.58 -2.75
N GLU A 162 -9.96 -3.96 -4.02
CA GLU A 162 -10.46 -5.18 -4.60
C GLU A 162 -9.28 -6.07 -5.01
N LEU A 163 -9.19 -7.25 -4.39
CA LEU A 163 -8.24 -8.29 -4.76
C LEU A 163 -8.98 -9.35 -5.56
N SER A 164 -8.39 -9.84 -6.64
CA SER A 164 -9.00 -10.92 -7.42
C SER A 164 -7.98 -11.86 -8.02
N ASN A 165 -8.39 -13.12 -8.19
CA ASN A 165 -7.76 -14.13 -9.01
C ASN A 165 -8.83 -14.92 -9.77
N ASP A 166 -8.44 -16.01 -10.44
CA ASP A 166 -9.36 -16.82 -11.26
C ASP A 166 -10.47 -17.51 -10.45
N SER A 167 -10.32 -17.61 -9.12
CA SER A 167 -11.17 -18.41 -8.24
C SER A 167 -11.97 -17.61 -7.21
N ASP A 168 -11.47 -16.44 -6.81
CA ASP A 168 -12.00 -15.68 -5.68
C ASP A 168 -11.75 -14.17 -5.87
N SER A 169 -12.61 -13.37 -5.24
CA SER A 169 -12.41 -11.93 -5.13
C SER A 169 -12.86 -11.40 -3.77
N VAL A 170 -12.09 -10.46 -3.26
CA VAL A 170 -12.31 -9.81 -1.97
C VAL A 170 -12.40 -8.31 -2.18
N LYS A 171 -13.37 -7.66 -1.54
CA LYS A 171 -13.50 -6.19 -1.54
C LYS A 171 -13.52 -5.65 -0.12
N VAL A 172 -12.70 -4.66 0.18
CA VAL A 172 -12.72 -3.96 1.46
C VAL A 172 -12.79 -2.47 1.21
N GLY A 173 -13.86 -1.84 1.71
CA GLY A 173 -14.12 -0.42 1.57
C GLY A 173 -14.03 0.30 2.90
N ALA A 174 -13.53 1.53 2.89
CA ALA A 174 -13.25 2.31 4.08
C ALA A 174 -13.47 3.82 3.87
N SER A 175 -13.81 4.52 4.95
CA SER A 175 -14.05 5.96 4.96
C SER A 175 -13.63 6.56 6.32
N VAL A 176 -13.31 7.86 6.34
CA VAL A 176 -13.03 8.61 7.55
C VAL A 176 -14.15 9.64 7.78
N PHE A 177 -14.86 9.46 8.88
CA PHE A 177 -15.97 10.34 9.26
C PHE A 177 -15.48 11.45 10.19
N THR A 178 -15.74 12.69 9.82
CA THR A 178 -15.43 13.88 10.66
C THR A 178 -16.01 13.71 12.06
N GLY A 179 -15.16 13.77 13.08
CA GLY A 179 -15.54 13.61 14.50
C GLY A 179 -15.73 12.17 14.98
N PHE A 180 -15.86 11.18 14.09
CA PHE A 180 -16.06 9.76 14.44
C PHE A 180 -14.87 8.85 14.08
N GLY A 181 -13.97 9.33 13.23
CA GLY A 181 -12.73 8.67 12.84
C GLY A 181 -12.91 7.62 11.74
N PRO A 182 -11.91 6.73 11.55
CA PRO A 182 -11.89 5.75 10.47
C PRO A 182 -12.93 4.64 10.67
N ARG A 183 -13.47 4.14 9.57
CA ARG A 183 -14.36 2.98 9.50
C ARG A 183 -14.05 2.12 8.28
N ILE A 184 -14.10 0.81 8.48
CA ILE A 184 -14.40 -0.13 7.40
C ILE A 184 -15.91 -0.05 7.17
N VAL A 185 -16.29 0.30 5.95
CA VAL A 185 -17.69 0.49 5.55
C VAL A 185 -18.20 -0.60 4.61
N ARG A 186 -17.30 -1.43 4.08
CA ARG A 186 -17.64 -2.57 3.23
C ARG A 186 -16.68 -3.73 3.44
N ILE A 187 -17.23 -4.95 3.47
CA ILE A 187 -16.50 -6.21 3.31
C ILE A 187 -17.28 -7.05 2.30
N ASN A 188 -16.70 -7.34 1.15
CA ASN A 188 -17.35 -7.95 -0.01
C ASN A 188 -18.68 -7.23 -0.34
N ASN A 189 -19.78 -7.97 -0.39
CA ASN A 189 -21.10 -7.43 -0.68
C ASN A 189 -21.82 -6.88 0.58
N PHE A 190 -21.16 -6.91 1.75
CA PHE A 190 -21.75 -6.46 2.99
C PHE A 190 -21.39 -5.00 3.28
N SER A 191 -22.42 -4.16 3.45
CA SER A 191 -22.28 -2.86 4.10
C SER A 191 -22.11 -3.07 5.60
N VAL A 192 -21.08 -2.45 6.19
CA VAL A 192 -20.73 -2.58 7.60
C VAL A 192 -20.41 -1.21 8.21
N ASP A 193 -20.46 -1.08 9.53
CA ASP A 193 -19.90 0.05 10.29
C ASP A 193 -18.95 -0.53 11.34
N LEU A 194 -17.70 -0.75 10.92
CA LEU A 194 -16.67 -1.34 11.76
C LEU A 194 -15.56 -0.32 12.00
N LYS A 195 -15.34 0.04 13.27
CA LYS A 195 -14.19 0.84 13.68
C LYS A 195 -12.95 -0.07 13.76
N PRO A 196 -11.90 0.16 12.94
CA PRO A 196 -10.66 -0.59 13.03
C PRO A 196 -10.08 -0.59 14.44
N ASN A 197 -9.58 -1.74 14.87
CA ASN A 197 -8.82 -1.90 16.10
C ASN A 197 -7.77 -3.01 15.92
N GLN A 198 -6.97 -3.26 16.96
CA GLN A 198 -5.89 -4.26 16.91
C GLN A 198 -6.38 -5.71 16.77
N TYR A 199 -7.55 -6.05 17.31
CA TYR A 199 -8.05 -7.43 17.38
C TYR A 199 -9.45 -7.53 16.76
N GLN A 200 -9.49 -8.02 15.53
CA GLN A 200 -10.73 -8.14 14.76
C GLN A 200 -10.98 -9.62 14.45
N ILE A 201 -12.24 -10.05 14.62
CA ILE A 201 -12.69 -11.37 14.20
C ILE A 201 -13.73 -11.13 13.12
N VAL A 202 -13.46 -11.64 11.91
CA VAL A 202 -14.41 -11.64 10.80
C VAL A 202 -14.87 -13.08 10.58
N SER A 203 -16.18 -13.26 10.51
CA SER A 203 -16.79 -14.57 10.26
C SER A 203 -17.88 -14.44 9.22
N TYR A 204 -17.83 -15.29 8.21
CA TYR A 204 -18.89 -15.47 7.23
C TYR A 204 -19.67 -16.74 7.57
N HIS A 205 -20.99 -16.66 7.66
CA HIS A 205 -21.83 -17.81 8.00
C HIS A 205 -23.25 -17.68 7.45
N ASN A 206 -23.92 -18.81 7.23
CA ASN A 206 -25.34 -18.83 6.92
C ASN A 206 -26.16 -18.26 8.09
N ASP A 207 -26.99 -17.29 7.78
CA ASP A 207 -27.87 -16.65 8.76
C ASP A 207 -28.98 -17.60 9.20
N THR A 208 -28.81 -18.17 10.40
CA THR A 208 -29.76 -19.10 11.01
C THR A 208 -30.04 -18.70 12.46
N PRO A 209 -31.25 -18.99 12.99
CA PRO A 209 -31.61 -18.60 14.34
C PRO A 209 -30.59 -19.03 15.39
N GLY A 210 -30.11 -18.06 16.19
CA GLY A 210 -29.20 -18.29 17.31
C GLY A 210 -27.70 -18.26 16.98
N MET A 211 -27.29 -18.03 15.72
CA MET A 211 -25.86 -17.98 15.36
C MET A 211 -25.06 -16.93 16.13
N VAL A 212 -25.56 -15.70 16.21
CA VAL A 212 -24.92 -14.62 16.99
C VAL A 212 -24.74 -15.03 18.46
N GLY A 213 -25.78 -15.63 19.05
CA GLY A 213 -25.74 -16.11 20.44
C GLY A 213 -24.69 -17.22 20.65
N LYS A 214 -24.56 -18.14 19.70
CA LYS A 214 -23.51 -19.18 19.74
C LYS A 214 -22.11 -18.59 19.67
N THR A 215 -21.88 -17.62 18.79
CA THR A 215 -20.59 -16.92 18.68
C THR A 215 -20.23 -16.19 19.98
N GLY A 216 -21.17 -15.42 20.53
CA GLY A 216 -20.96 -14.73 21.80
C GLY A 216 -20.70 -15.68 22.97
N ALA A 217 -21.47 -16.77 23.06
CA ALA A 217 -21.28 -17.78 24.10
C ALA A 217 -19.93 -18.50 24.00
N LEU A 218 -19.47 -18.78 22.77
CA LEU A 218 -18.16 -19.40 22.54
C LEU A 218 -17.02 -18.50 22.99
N LEU A 219 -17.04 -17.22 22.59
CA LEU A 219 -16.02 -16.24 23.02
C LEU A 219 -16.03 -16.05 24.53
N GLY A 220 -17.22 -15.92 25.14
CA GLY A 220 -17.39 -15.80 26.58
C GLY A 220 -16.87 -17.01 27.36
N LYS A 221 -17.02 -18.23 26.82
CA LYS A 221 -16.46 -19.47 27.42
C LYS A 221 -14.93 -19.40 27.56
N TYR A 222 -14.25 -18.72 26.64
CA TYR A 222 -12.79 -18.52 26.67
C TYR A 222 -12.39 -17.17 27.28
N ASN A 223 -13.31 -16.48 27.96
CA ASN A 223 -13.07 -15.17 28.59
C ASN A 223 -12.56 -14.09 27.61
N ILE A 224 -13.02 -14.15 26.36
CA ILE A 224 -12.71 -13.16 25.32
C ILE A 224 -13.82 -12.10 25.32
N ASN A 225 -13.47 -10.86 25.62
CA ASN A 225 -14.40 -9.75 25.62
C ASN A 225 -14.76 -9.29 24.19
N ILE A 226 -16.01 -8.88 23.98
CA ILE A 226 -16.48 -8.28 22.72
C ILE A 226 -16.70 -6.78 22.95
N ALA A 227 -15.77 -5.95 22.49
CA ALA A 227 -15.88 -4.50 22.65
C ALA A 227 -16.94 -3.87 21.72
N SER A 228 -17.11 -4.45 20.54
CA SER A 228 -18.10 -4.04 19.54
C SER A 228 -18.41 -5.22 18.62
N MET A 229 -19.64 -5.29 18.12
CA MET A 229 -20.05 -6.28 17.13
C MET A 229 -20.86 -5.56 16.04
N THR A 230 -20.48 -5.80 14.79
CA THR A 230 -21.16 -5.31 13.60
C THR A 230 -21.57 -6.51 12.76
N LEU A 231 -22.80 -6.49 12.24
CA LEU A 231 -23.34 -7.57 11.42
C LEU A 231 -23.73 -6.99 10.05
N GLY A 232 -23.19 -7.57 8.99
CA GLY A 232 -23.62 -7.31 7.62
C GLY A 232 -24.57 -8.39 7.15
N ARG A 233 -25.61 -8.03 6.40
CA ARG A 233 -26.50 -8.99 5.74
C ARG A 233 -26.71 -8.55 4.29
N THR A 234 -26.57 -9.49 3.36
CA THR A 234 -26.95 -9.29 1.96
C THR A 234 -28.42 -9.63 1.77
N GLU A 235 -29.08 -8.97 0.83
CA GLU A 235 -30.40 -9.41 0.40
C GLU A 235 -30.29 -10.75 -0.35
N ALA A 236 -31.33 -11.58 -0.29
CA ALA A 236 -31.31 -12.95 -0.83
C ALA A 236 -31.04 -13.04 -2.35
N ALA A 237 -31.06 -11.92 -3.07
CA ALA A 237 -30.84 -11.86 -4.51
C ALA A 237 -29.36 -11.77 -4.94
N GLU A 238 -28.43 -11.48 -4.02
CA GLU A 238 -27.01 -11.21 -4.35
C GLU A 238 -26.09 -12.44 -4.20
N MET A 239 -26.64 -13.63 -3.93
CA MET A 239 -25.87 -14.89 -3.87
C MET A 239 -25.85 -15.62 -5.22
N ARG A 240 -25.54 -14.93 -6.32
CA ARG A 240 -25.28 -15.56 -7.61
C ARG A 240 -23.89 -15.21 -8.11
#